data_AF-A0A1D8GBA2-F1
#
_entry.id   AF-A0A1D8GBA2-F1
#
_cell.length_a   1.000
_cell.length_b   1.000
_cell.length_c   1.000
_cell.angle_alpha   90.00
_cell.angle_beta   90.00
_cell.angle_gamma   90.00
#
_symmetry.space_group_name_H-M   'P 1'
#
loop_
_entity.id
_entity.type
_entity.pdbx_description
1 polymer ?
#
loop_
_entity_poly.entity_id
_entity_poly.type
_entity_poly.pdbx_seq_one_letter_code
_entity_poly.pdbx_strand_id
1 'polypeptide(L)'
;MKYFNNSKGLTLVELIISIAIVGIIAVAFLGIFTSGITGIISGGNLTKAGYVAQQAMENQIEGLAISSTAVTASTNPPIPSLPPVAVTLNFTGVAVPITVNGKVEQIEYDDGRYRINIGTFIPNP
;
A
#
# COMPACT_ATOMS: atom_id res chain seq x y z
N MET A 1 57.24 -9.17 -29.05
CA MET A 1 55.82 -9.49 -29.33
C MET A 1 55.64 -9.46 -30.84
N LYS A 2 55.54 -10.61 -31.51
CA LYS A 2 55.42 -10.64 -32.97
C LYS A 2 54.71 -11.89 -33.45
N TYR A 3 53.39 -11.95 -33.28
CA TYR A 3 52.56 -12.88 -34.06
C TYR A 3 51.18 -12.26 -34.26
N PHE A 4 50.56 -12.64 -35.38
CA PHE A 4 49.28 -12.17 -35.95
C PHE A 4 49.38 -11.01 -36.95
N ASN A 5 49.99 -11.30 -38.10
CA ASN A 5 49.44 -10.84 -39.38
C ASN A 5 49.40 -12.06 -40.31
N ASN A 6 48.31 -12.83 -40.23
CA ASN A 6 48.01 -13.91 -41.17
C ASN A 6 46.79 -13.48 -42.00
N SER A 7 47.03 -12.96 -43.19
CA SER A 7 46.04 -12.41 -44.12
C SER A 7 45.41 -13.50 -45.01
N LYS A 8 45.07 -14.65 -44.42
CA LYS A 8 44.27 -15.67 -45.11
C LYS A 8 42.81 -15.47 -44.73
N GLY A 9 41.96 -15.28 -45.74
CA GLY A 9 40.50 -15.22 -45.55
C GLY A 9 39.93 -16.55 -45.07
N LEU A 10 38.69 -16.54 -44.59
CA LEU A 10 37.98 -17.74 -44.16
C LEU A 10 37.69 -18.63 -45.37
N THR A 11 37.93 -19.93 -45.20
CA THR A 11 37.48 -20.92 -46.18
C THR A 11 35.97 -21.12 -46.09
N LEU A 12 35.37 -21.62 -47.17
CA LEU A 12 33.93 -21.86 -47.22
C LEU A 12 33.49 -22.89 -46.16
N VAL A 13 34.34 -23.88 -45.87
CA VAL A 13 34.07 -24.88 -44.82
C VAL A 13 34.13 -24.29 -43.41
N GLU A 14 35.10 -23.42 -43.11
CA GLU A 14 35.18 -22.73 -41.82
C GLU A 14 33.99 -21.80 -41.58
N LEU A 15 33.50 -21.14 -42.64
CA LEU A 15 32.30 -20.31 -42.56
C LEU A 15 31.07 -21.15 -42.20
N ILE A 16 30.86 -22.29 -42.87
CA ILE A 16 29.72 -23.19 -42.61
C ILE A 16 29.76 -23.74 -41.18
N ILE A 17 30.94 -24.13 -40.69
CA ILE A 17 31.11 -24.61 -39.32
C ILE A 17 30.82 -23.48 -38.32
N SER A 18 31.26 -22.25 -38.61
CA SER A 18 31.04 -21.09 -37.74
C SER A 18 29.55 -20.75 -37.60
N ILE A 19 28.81 -20.70 -38.71
CA ILE A 19 27.35 -20.44 -38.66
C ILE A 19 26.59 -21.59 -38.00
N ALA A 20 27.05 -22.84 -38.14
CA ALA A 20 26.46 -23.98 -37.43
C ALA A 20 26.63 -23.85 -35.91
N ILE A 21 27.84 -23.50 -35.44
CA ILE A 21 28.12 -23.30 -34.01
C ILE A 21 27.30 -22.12 -33.47
N VAL A 22 27.26 -20.99 -34.18
CA VAL A 22 26.46 -19.82 -33.78
C VAL A 22 24.97 -20.19 -33.73
N GLY A 23 24.46 -20.98 -34.68
CA GLY A 23 23.08 -21.46 -34.68
C GLY A 23 22.73 -22.30 -33.46
N ILE A 24 23.60 -23.23 -33.08
CA ILE A 24 23.42 -24.07 -31.88
C ILE A 24 23.36 -23.20 -30.62
N ILE A 25 24.29 -22.23 -30.51
CA ILE A 25 24.33 -21.29 -29.39
C ILE A 25 23.06 -20.44 -29.35
N ALA A 26 22.60 -19.92 -30.49
CA ALA A 26 21.40 -19.09 -30.57
C ALA A 26 20.13 -19.83 -30.09
N VAL A 27 19.99 -21.12 -30.41
CA VAL A 27 18.86 -21.93 -29.94
C VAL A 27 18.85 -22.06 -28.42
N ALA A 28 20.02 -22.18 -27.78
CA ALA A 28 20.11 -22.24 -26.31
C ALA A 28 19.63 -20.94 -25.64
N PHE A 29 19.86 -19.79 -26.26
CA PHE A 29 19.40 -18.50 -25.74
C PHE A 29 17.91 -18.25 -25.94
N LEU A 30 17.28 -18.89 -26.93
CA LEU A 30 15.87 -18.69 -27.24
C LEU A 30 14.95 -19.00 -26.05
N GLY A 31 15.27 -20.05 -25.28
CA GLY A 31 14.50 -20.44 -24.10
C GLY A 31 14.47 -19.38 -23.00
N ILE A 32 15.57 -18.64 -22.82
CA ILE A 32 15.67 -17.55 -21.83
C ILE A 32 14.73 -16.40 -22.23
N PHE A 33 14.69 -16.03 -23.51
CA PHE A 33 13.79 -14.99 -24.00
C PHE A 33 12.33 -15.37 -23.83
N THR A 34 11.96 -16.62 -24.13
CA THR A 34 10.58 -17.11 -23.93
C THR A 34 10.17 -17.00 -22.47
N SER A 35 10.99 -17.49 -21.54
CA SER A 35 10.71 -17.42 -20.10
C SER A 35 10.61 -15.98 -19.60
N GLY A 36 11.51 -15.09 -20.05
CA GLY A 36 11.49 -13.67 -19.70
C GLY A 36 10.21 -12.96 -20.14
N ILE A 37 9.76 -13.19 -21.38
CA ILE A 37 8.51 -12.60 -21.89
C ILE A 37 7.31 -13.08 -21.08
N THR A 38 7.22 -14.38 -20.79
CA THR A 38 6.13 -14.92 -19.96
C THR A 38 6.14 -14.32 -18.55
N GLY A 39 7.32 -14.13 -17.95
CA GLY A 39 7.47 -13.47 -16.65
C GLY A 39 6.95 -12.03 -16.65
N ILE A 40 7.28 -11.25 -17.69
CA ILE A 40 6.81 -9.86 -17.84
C ILE A 40 5.28 -9.81 -17.95
N ILE A 41 4.68 -10.66 -18.77
CA ILE A 41 3.22 -10.72 -18.94
C ILE A 41 2.54 -11.09 -17.61
N SER A 42 3.06 -12.09 -16.91
CA SER A 42 2.55 -12.52 -15.61
C SER A 42 2.64 -11.40 -14.55
N GLY A 43 3.77 -10.71 -14.48
CA GLY A 43 3.96 -9.56 -13.58
C GLY A 43 3.01 -8.39 -13.89
N GLY A 44 2.76 -8.12 -15.18
CA GLY A 44 1.77 -7.13 -15.60
C GLY A 44 0.34 -7.49 -15.16
N ASN A 45 -0.05 -8.75 -15.31
CA ASN A 45 -1.35 -9.24 -14.83
C ASN A 45 -1.48 -9.14 -13.31
N LEU A 46 -0.42 -9.48 -12.57
CA LEU A 46 -0.40 -9.36 -11.10
C LEU A 46 -0.56 -7.90 -10.67
N THR A 47 0.13 -6.98 -11.35
CA THR A 47 0.05 -5.54 -11.08
C THR A 47 -1.37 -5.02 -11.32
N LYS A 48 -1.99 -5.41 -12.45
CA LYS A 48 -3.38 -5.04 -12.76
C LYS A 48 -4.36 -5.59 -11.72
N ALA A 49 -4.20 -6.84 -11.29
CA ALA A 49 -5.02 -7.43 -10.25
C ALA A 49 -4.89 -6.68 -8.91
N GLY A 50 -3.67 -6.27 -8.55
CA GLY A 50 -3.40 -5.44 -7.37
C GLY A 50 -4.15 -4.10 -7.40
N TYR A 51 -4.11 -3.39 -8.53
CA TYR A 51 -4.86 -2.14 -8.69
C TYR A 51 -6.37 -2.33 -8.58
N VAL A 52 -6.91 -3.41 -9.15
CA VAL A 52 -8.35 -3.72 -9.04
C VAL A 52 -8.74 -4.01 -7.59
N ALA A 53 -7.92 -4.77 -6.85
CA ALA A 53 -8.16 -5.06 -5.44
C ALA A 53 -8.09 -3.79 -4.58
N GLN A 54 -7.11 -2.92 -4.84
CA GLN A 54 -6.99 -1.63 -4.16
C GLN A 54 -8.21 -0.75 -4.44
N GLN A 55 -8.64 -0.63 -5.70
CA GLN A 55 -9.82 0.15 -6.06
C GLN A 55 -11.08 -0.38 -5.40
N ALA A 56 -11.24 -1.70 -5.29
CA ALA A 56 -12.37 -2.30 -4.59
C ALA A 56 -12.37 -1.95 -3.09
N MET A 57 -11.19 -1.90 -2.46
CA MET A 57 -11.04 -1.50 -1.06
C MET A 57 -11.35 -0.01 -0.86
N GLU A 58 -10.81 0.86 -1.72
CA GLU A 58 -11.05 2.31 -1.67
C GLU A 58 -12.54 2.61 -1.81
N ASN A 59 -13.22 1.99 -2.78
CA ASN A 59 -14.66 2.15 -2.98
C ASN A 59 -15.48 1.72 -1.76
N GLN A 60 -15.04 0.68 -1.04
CA GLN A 60 -15.69 0.28 0.21
C GLN A 60 -15.48 1.34 1.29
N ILE A 61 -14.27 1.88 1.43
CA ILE A 61 -13.96 2.92 2.44
C ILE A 61 -14.68 4.23 2.14
N GLU A 62 -14.73 4.68 0.88
CA GLU A 62 -15.46 5.89 0.48
C GLU A 62 -16.98 5.76 0.78
N GLY A 63 -17.55 4.56 0.65
CA GLY A 63 -18.93 4.28 1.02
C GLY A 63 -19.19 4.29 2.53
N LEU A 64 -18.15 4.16 3.36
CA LEU A 64 -18.23 4.28 4.82
C LEU A 64 -18.14 5.76 5.20
N ALA A 65 -19.17 6.53 4.88
CA ALA A 65 -19.32 7.88 5.42
C ALA A 65 -19.28 7.79 6.96
N ILE A 66 -18.22 8.33 7.56
CA ILE A 66 -18.12 8.52 9.01
C ILE A 66 -19.15 9.60 9.37
N SER A 67 -20.38 9.18 9.67
CA SER A 67 -21.32 10.04 10.38
C SER A 67 -20.86 10.12 11.83
N SER A 68 -19.85 10.96 12.07
CA SER A 68 -19.57 11.42 13.42
C SER A 68 -20.73 12.32 13.84
N THR A 69 -21.82 11.72 14.31
CA THR A 69 -22.78 12.46 15.12
C THR A 69 -21.96 12.98 16.29
N ALA A 70 -21.69 14.28 16.28
CA ALA A 70 -20.89 14.94 17.30
C ALA A 70 -21.35 14.44 18.67
N VAL A 71 -20.41 13.89 19.44
CA VAL A 71 -20.63 13.58 20.84
C VAL A 71 -20.94 14.92 21.51
N THR A 72 -22.21 15.23 21.72
CA THR A 72 -22.62 16.36 22.53
C THR A 72 -22.26 16.02 23.97
N ALA A 73 -21.02 16.33 24.36
CA ALA A 73 -20.66 16.43 25.76
C ALA A 73 -21.45 17.60 26.34
N SER A 74 -22.68 17.34 26.79
CA SER A 74 -23.45 18.26 27.61
C SER A 74 -22.75 18.34 28.97
N THR A 75 -21.73 19.19 29.04
CA THR A 75 -21.07 19.57 30.29
C THR A 75 -21.65 20.91 30.72
N ASN A 76 -22.54 20.86 31.70
CA ASN A 76 -22.85 22.01 32.52
C ASN A 76 -23.17 21.48 33.93
N PRO A 77 -22.38 21.76 34.99
CA PRO A 77 -21.21 22.65 35.13
C PRO A 77 -19.87 21.84 35.27
N PRO A 78 -18.68 22.46 35.41
CA PRO A 78 -17.39 21.76 35.33
C PRO A 78 -17.15 20.91 36.59
N ILE A 79 -16.99 19.60 36.39
CA ILE A 79 -16.65 18.64 37.45
C ILE A 79 -15.30 18.01 37.07
N PRO A 80 -14.29 17.93 37.96
CA PRO A 80 -12.91 17.54 37.60
C PRO A 80 -12.69 16.08 37.21
N SER A 81 -13.75 15.31 36.96
CA SER A 81 -13.66 13.94 36.45
C SER A 81 -15.05 13.48 36.01
N LEU A 82 -15.28 13.36 34.71
CA LEU A 82 -16.49 12.71 34.20
C LEU A 82 -16.40 11.20 34.45
N PRO A 83 -17.53 10.51 34.74
CA PRO A 83 -17.58 9.05 34.74
C PRO A 83 -17.13 8.48 33.38
N PRO A 84 -16.71 7.20 33.30
CA PRO A 84 -16.29 6.58 32.04
C PRO A 84 -17.36 6.79 30.96
N VAL A 85 -16.96 7.44 29.88
CA VAL A 85 -17.83 7.75 28.74
C VAL A 85 -17.55 6.70 27.69
N ALA A 86 -18.59 5.98 27.26
CA ALA A 86 -18.50 5.09 26.12
C ALA A 86 -18.73 5.92 24.83
N VAL A 87 -17.78 5.87 23.91
CA VAL A 87 -17.96 6.44 22.57
C VAL A 87 -18.40 5.32 21.64
N THR A 88 -19.63 5.42 21.15
CA THR A 88 -20.19 4.46 20.19
C THR A 88 -19.91 4.95 18.77
N LEU A 89 -19.03 4.26 18.06
CA LEU A 89 -18.73 4.51 16.66
C LEU A 89 -19.70 3.70 15.81
N ASN A 90 -20.60 4.40 15.11
CA ASN A 90 -21.52 3.77 14.18
C ASN A 90 -20.96 3.87 12.75
N PHE A 91 -20.58 2.74 12.18
CA PHE A 91 -20.12 2.66 10.81
C PHE A 91 -21.28 2.22 9.92
N THR A 92 -21.50 2.93 8.83
CA THR A 92 -22.52 2.59 7.84
C THR A 92 -22.25 1.17 7.30
N GLY A 93 -23.21 0.25 7.41
CA GLY A 93 -23.06 -1.13 6.93
C GLY A 93 -22.48 -2.14 7.93
N VAL A 94 -22.13 -1.72 9.15
CA VAL A 94 -21.76 -2.64 10.24
C VAL A 94 -22.94 -2.77 11.20
N ALA A 95 -23.50 -3.98 11.30
CA ALA A 95 -24.71 -4.24 12.11
C ALA A 95 -24.48 -4.10 13.63
N VAL A 96 -23.24 -4.20 14.09
CA VAL A 96 -22.86 -4.06 15.50
C VAL A 96 -21.96 -2.84 15.65
N PRO A 97 -22.42 -1.75 16.29
CA PRO A 97 -21.60 -0.57 16.49
C PRO A 97 -20.43 -0.87 17.42
N ILE A 98 -19.27 -0.28 17.14
CA ILE A 98 -18.07 -0.47 17.97
C ILE A 98 -18.20 0.49 19.16
N THR A 99 -18.29 -0.06 20.36
CA THR A 99 -18.32 0.74 21.60
C THR A 99 -16.92 0.76 22.19
N VAL A 100 -16.29 1.93 22.20
CA VAL A 100 -14.96 2.13 22.81
C VAL A 100 -15.16 2.76 24.18
N ASN A 101 -14.78 2.01 25.23
CA ASN A 101 -14.78 2.53 26.59
C ASN A 101 -13.54 3.40 26.81
N GLY A 102 -13.71 4.52 27.48
CA GLY A 102 -12.59 5.38 27.84
C GLY A 102 -12.99 6.45 28.86
N LYS A 103 -12.08 7.39 29.05
CA LYS A 103 -12.31 8.57 29.89
C LYS A 103 -12.13 9.84 29.08
N VAL A 104 -12.94 10.85 29.37
CA VAL A 104 -12.76 12.19 28.82
C VAL A 104 -12.01 13.02 29.84
N GLU A 105 -10.83 13.51 29.48
CA GLU A 105 -10.05 14.44 30.29
C GLU A 105 -10.26 15.85 29.73
N GLN A 106 -10.54 16.81 30.60
CA GLN A 106 -10.70 18.21 30.23
C GLN A 106 -9.75 19.09 31.02
N ILE A 107 -9.11 20.04 30.33
CA ILE A 107 -8.26 21.06 30.94
C ILE A 107 -8.82 22.43 30.56
N GLU A 108 -9.06 23.26 31.57
CA GLU A 108 -9.45 24.66 31.40
C GLU A 108 -8.22 25.56 31.54
N TYR A 109 -8.05 26.47 30.58
CA TYR A 109 -7.03 27.51 30.60
C TYR A 109 -7.70 28.89 30.55
N ASP A 110 -7.32 29.76 31.48
CA ASP A 110 -7.78 31.14 31.58
C ASP A 110 -6.58 32.06 31.82
N ASP A 111 -6.34 32.99 30.92
CA ASP A 111 -5.29 34.01 31.03
C ASP A 111 -5.82 35.43 31.30
N GLY A 112 -7.11 35.55 31.64
CA GLY A 112 -7.80 36.81 31.87
C GLY A 112 -8.25 37.54 30.61
N ARG A 113 -7.90 37.06 29.40
CA ARG A 113 -8.42 37.55 28.12
C ARG A 113 -9.18 36.49 27.34
N TYR A 114 -8.77 35.24 27.44
CA TYR A 114 -9.41 34.10 26.78
C TYR A 114 -9.61 32.94 27.76
N ARG A 115 -10.80 32.34 27.70
CA ARG A 115 -11.12 31.09 28.38
C ARG A 115 -11.23 29.99 27.33
N ILE A 116 -10.35 29.00 27.43
CA ILE A 116 -10.29 27.87 26.50
C ILE A 116 -10.51 26.59 27.31
N ASN A 117 -11.45 25.77 26.87
CA ASN A 117 -11.65 24.41 27.37
C ASN A 117 -11.16 23.43 26.30
N ILE A 118 -10.20 22.58 26.64
CA ILE A 118 -9.69 21.52 25.77
C ILE A 118 -10.08 20.18 26.41
N GLY A 119 -10.90 19.42 25.70
CA GLY A 119 -11.26 18.05 26.06
C GLY A 119 -10.62 17.03 25.12
N THR A 120 -10.12 15.92 25.67
CA THR A 120 -9.62 14.77 24.90
C THR A 120 -10.23 13.47 25.41
N PHE A 121 -10.49 12.52 24.51
CA PHE A 121 -10.94 11.17 24.86
C PHE A 121 -9.74 10.22 24.88
N ILE A 122 -9.57 9.51 25.98
CA ILE A 122 -8.52 8.51 26.19
C ILE A 122 -9.18 7.13 26.23
N PRO A 123 -9.01 6.29 25.20
CA PRO A 123 -9.50 4.92 25.19
C PRO A 123 -8.85 4.10 26.31
N ASN A 124 -9.62 3.22 26.95
CA ASN A 124 -9.06 2.20 27.83
C ASN A 124 -8.47 1.06 26.98
N PRO A 125 -7.27 0.54 27.31
CA PRO A 125 -6.68 -0.61 26.62
C PRO A 125 -7.48 -1.90 26.85
#